data_AF-A0A238GZC8-F1
#
_entry.id   AF-A0A238GZC8-F1
#
_cell.length_a   1.000
_cell.length_b   1.000
_cell.length_c   1.000
_cell.angle_alpha   90.00
_cell.angle_beta   90.00
_cell.angle_gamma   90.00
#
_symmetry.space_group_name_H-M   'P 1'
#
loop_
_entity.id
_entity.type
_entity.pdbx_description
1 polymer ?
#
loop_
_entity_poly.entity_id
_entity_poly.type
_entity_poly.pdbx_seq_one_letter_code
_entity_poly.pdbx_strand_id
1 'polypeptide(L)'
;MGVGMQIAYFGFAGSARIEAEASVQLMRLGRFDGKIANCLLVVEALHESDGCTLYDARLDLLARGRESMPNMRCTHANALVAIRHAFDVAEALLLRARLDES
;
A
#
# COMPACT_ATOMS: atom_id res chain seq x y z
N MET A 1 9.25 9.80 14.47
CA MET A 1 8.11 10.66 14.09
C MET A 1 7.37 9.85 13.04
N GLY A 2 6.31 9.14 13.41
CA GLY A 2 5.78 8.02 12.64
C GLY A 2 5.41 8.37 11.19
N VAL A 3 5.49 7.37 10.31
CA VAL A 3 5.05 7.49 8.92
C VAL A 3 3.55 7.77 8.90
N GLY A 4 3.17 8.93 8.37
CA GLY A 4 1.76 9.24 8.13
C GLY A 4 1.20 8.30 7.05
N MET A 5 0.02 7.74 7.32
CA MET A 5 -0.71 6.94 6.34
C MET A 5 -1.97 7.66 5.92
N GLN A 6 -2.17 7.75 4.61
CA GLN A 6 -3.37 8.26 3.98
C GLN A 6 -4.05 7.10 3.27
N ILE A 7 -5.35 6.94 3.47
CA ILE A 7 -6.14 5.90 2.80
C ILE A 7 -7.24 6.58 1.99
N ALA A 8 -7.33 6.24 0.71
CA ALA A 8 -8.36 6.72 -0.19
C ALA A 8 -9.17 5.53 -0.73
N TYR A 9 -10.49 5.69 -0.73
CA TYR A 9 -11.44 4.67 -1.18
C TYR A 9 -12.17 5.15 -2.43
N PHE A 10 -12.21 4.33 -3.48
CA PHE A 10 -12.90 4.61 -4.73
C PHE A 10 -13.91 3.50 -5.05
N GLY A 11 -15.16 3.89 -5.32
CA GLY A 11 -16.22 2.95 -5.69
C GLY A 11 -16.82 2.14 -4.52
N PHE A 12 -16.40 2.38 -3.27
CA PHE A 12 -17.02 1.78 -2.09
C PHE A 12 -16.77 2.62 -0.82
N ALA A 13 -17.54 2.37 0.24
CA ALA A 13 -17.33 2.97 1.55
C ALA A 13 -16.19 2.25 2.29
N GLY A 14 -15.23 3.01 2.81
CA GLY A 14 -14.12 2.48 3.59
C GLY A 14 -14.58 1.53 4.69
N SER A 15 -13.79 0.48 4.94
CA SER A 15 -14.12 -0.55 5.94
C SER A 15 -13.10 -0.54 7.06
N ALA A 16 -13.55 -0.61 8.31
CA ALA A 16 -12.68 -0.75 9.48
C ALA A 16 -11.71 -1.93 9.37
N ARG A 17 -12.08 -3.00 8.64
CA ARG A 17 -11.19 -4.13 8.37
C ARG A 17 -10.00 -3.74 7.49
N ILE A 18 -10.23 -2.88 6.50
CA ILE A 18 -9.18 -2.38 5.61
C ILE A 18 -8.25 -1.45 6.37
N GLU A 19 -8.79 -0.53 7.18
CA GLU A 19 -7.99 0.37 8.01
C GLU A 19 -7.14 -0.38 9.03
N ALA A 20 -7.70 -1.43 9.65
CA ALA A 20 -6.97 -2.29 10.58
C ALA A 20 -5.83 -3.05 9.89
N GLU A 21 -6.10 -3.68 8.75
CA GLU A 21 -5.06 -4.39 7.97
C GLU A 21 -3.97 -3.42 7.51
N ALA A 22 -4.37 -2.28 6.94
CA ALA A 22 -3.48 -1.19 6.53
C ALA A 22 -2.56 -0.74 7.68
N SER A 23 -3.11 -0.57 8.88
CA SER A 23 -2.34 -0.18 10.07
C SER A 23 -1.33 -1.26 10.48
N VAL A 24 -1.71 -2.55 10.42
CA VAL A 24 -0.80 -3.67 10.69
C VAL A 24 0.34 -3.70 9.68
N GLN A 25 0.04 -3.53 8.39
CA GLN A 25 1.06 -3.53 7.35
C GLN A 25 1.96 -2.28 7.42
N LEU A 26 1.42 -1.11 7.78
CA LEU A 26 2.20 0.11 8.03
C LEU A 26 3.19 -0.07 9.18
N MET A 27 2.78 -0.74 10.27
CA MET A 27 3.70 -1.04 11.38
C MET A 27 4.89 -1.89 10.91
N ARG A 28 4.72 -2.78 9.92
CA ARG A 28 5.84 -3.52 9.31
C ARG A 28 6.81 -2.57 8.62
N LEU A 29 6.30 -1.56 7.92
CA LEU A 29 7.09 -0.49 7.28
C LEU A 29 7.71 0.49 8.29
N GLY A 30 7.26 0.51 9.54
CA GLY A 30 7.81 1.35 10.60
C GLY A 30 9.31 1.15 10.85
N ARG A 31 9.88 0.01 10.46
CA ARG A 31 11.34 -0.22 10.47
C ARG A 31 12.12 0.67 9.49
N PHE A 32 11.42 1.31 8.56
CA PHE A 32 11.93 2.25 7.56
C PHE A 32 11.45 3.69 7.81
N ASP A 33 11.00 4.04 9.02
CA ASP A 33 10.46 5.37 9.39
C ASP A 33 11.39 6.54 8.99
N GLY A 34 12.71 6.34 9.03
CA GLY A 34 13.68 7.34 8.59
C GLY A 34 13.74 7.56 7.07
N LYS A 35 13.23 6.62 6.26
CA LYS A 35 13.29 6.63 4.78
C LYS A 35 11.96 6.97 4.12
N ILE A 36 10.83 6.77 4.80
CA ILE A 36 9.50 7.01 4.23
C ILE A 36 8.96 8.36 4.73
N ALA A 37 8.61 9.22 3.80
CA ALA A 37 8.00 10.52 4.07
C ALA A 37 6.48 10.40 4.26
N ASN A 38 5.83 9.64 3.37
CA ASN A 38 4.39 9.46 3.36
C ASN A 38 4.02 8.11 2.74
N CYS A 39 2.91 7.53 3.18
CA CYS A 39 2.35 6.30 2.65
C CYS A 39 0.89 6.56 2.23
N LEU A 40 0.61 6.45 0.94
CA LEU A 40 -0.75 6.59 0.40
C LEU A 40 -1.24 5.24 -0.09
N LEU A 41 -2.32 4.74 0.51
CA LEU A 41 -3.02 3.54 0.08
C LEU A 41 -4.31 3.94 -0.61
N VAL A 42 -4.46 3.55 -1.87
CA VAL A 42 -5.69 3.73 -2.63
C VAL A 42 -6.32 2.36 -2.86
N VAL A 43 -7.60 2.22 -2.52
CA VAL A 43 -8.35 1.00 -2.79
C VAL A 43 -9.54 1.35 -3.67
N GLU A 44 -9.62 0.70 -4.82
CA GLU A 44 -10.68 0.90 -5.81
C GLU A 44 -11.48 -0.40 -6.01
N ALA A 45 -12.80 -0.31 -5.97
CA ALA A 45 -13.70 -1.42 -6.28
C ALA A 45 -14.08 -1.39 -7.77
N LEU A 46 -13.56 -2.35 -8.53
CA LEU A 46 -13.83 -2.58 -9.94
C LEU A 46 -14.96 -3.61 -10.07
N HIS A 47 -16.08 -3.19 -10.64
CA HIS A 47 -17.18 -4.11 -10.96
C HIS A 47 -16.99 -4.59 -12.40
N GLU A 48 -16.69 -5.87 -12.58
CA GLU A 48 -16.60 -6.49 -13.90
C GLU A 48 -18.01 -6.81 -14.43
N SER A 49 -18.17 -6.77 -15.75
CA SER A 49 -19.45 -7.07 -16.43
C SER A 49 -19.95 -8.50 -16.19
N ASP A 50 -19.06 -9.41 -15.76
CA ASP A 50 -19.38 -10.80 -15.43
C ASP A 50 -20.00 -10.96 -14.01
N GLY A 51 -20.20 -9.85 -13.29
CA GLY A 51 -20.71 -9.85 -11.91
C GLY A 51 -19.64 -10.11 -10.84
N CYS A 52 -18.39 -10.30 -11.25
CA CYS A 52 -17.26 -10.39 -10.34
C CYS A 52 -16.84 -8.99 -9.84
N THR A 53 -16.65 -8.84 -8.53
CA THR A 53 -16.07 -7.62 -7.95
C THR A 53 -14.58 -7.83 -7.71
N LEU A 54 -13.75 -7.02 -8.34
CA LEU A 54 -12.32 -6.98 -8.13
C LEU A 54 -11.96 -5.74 -7.32
N TYR A 55 -10.92 -5.86 -6.49
CA TYR A 55 -10.38 -4.76 -5.71
C TYR A 55 -8.98 -4.48 -6.19
N ASP A 56 -8.76 -3.24 -6.61
CA ASP A 56 -7.46 -2.73 -6.98
C ASP A 56 -6.86 -1.96 -5.80
N ALA A 57 -5.82 -2.51 -5.18
CA ALA A 57 -5.06 -1.85 -4.15
C ALA A 57 -3.79 -1.25 -4.76
N ARG A 58 -3.60 0.05 -4.59
CA ARG A 58 -2.40 0.79 -4.99
C ARG A 58 -1.75 1.38 -3.76
N LEU A 59 -0.47 1.10 -3.59
CA LEU A 59 0.35 1.63 -2.53
C LEU A 59 1.42 2.53 -3.15
N ASP A 60 1.36 3.80 -2.78
CA ASP A 60 2.32 4.82 -3.17
C ASP A 60 3.17 5.20 -1.95
N LEU A 61 4.48 5.00 -2.08
CA LEU A 61 5.45 5.36 -1.06
C LEU A 61 6.26 6.56 -1.50
N LEU A 62 6.20 7.62 -0.70
CA LEU A 62 7.05 8.78 -0.87
C LEU A 62 8.32 8.57 -0.03
N ALA A 63 9.50 8.51 -0.65
CA ALA A 63 10.76 8.42 0.06
C ALA A 63 11.24 9.81 0.53
N ARG A 64 11.86 9.91 1.70
CA ARG A 64 12.54 11.14 2.15
C ARG A 64 13.85 11.30 1.38
N GLY A 65 13.85 12.12 0.33
CA GLY A 65 15.05 12.51 -0.41
C GLY A 65 15.36 11.72 -1.70
N ARG A 66 14.44 10.87 -2.18
CA ARG A 66 14.50 10.25 -3.52
C ARG A 66 13.21 10.57 -4.30
N GLU A 67 13.23 10.31 -5.61
CA GLU A 67 12.00 10.23 -6.41
C GLU A 67 11.00 9.24 -5.80
N SER A 68 9.71 9.50 -6.03
CA SER A 68 8.62 8.61 -5.62
C SER A 68 8.94 7.16 -6.02
N MET A 69 8.73 6.23 -5.09
CA MET A 69 8.89 4.81 -5.41
C MET A 69 7.83 4.41 -6.46
N PRO A 70 8.13 3.40 -7.31
CA PRO A 70 7.14 2.89 -8.25
C PRO A 70 5.87 2.48 -7.49
N ASN A 71 4.72 2.76 -8.08
CA ASN A 71 3.43 2.43 -7.50
C ASN A 71 3.24 0.91 -7.41
N MET A 72 3.05 0.39 -6.19
CA MET A 72 2.77 -1.04 -6.00
C MET A 72 1.27 -1.27 -6.15
N ARG A 73 0.88 -1.77 -7.32
CA ARG A 73 -0.51 -2.09 -7.66
C ARG A 73 -0.75 -3.59 -7.59
N CYS A 74 -1.85 -4.01 -6.97
CA CYS A 74 -2.32 -5.38 -6.97
C CYS A 74 -3.85 -5.42 -7.10
N THR A 75 -4.34 -6.19 -8.06
CA THR A 75 -5.78 -6.43 -8.25
C THR A 75 -6.13 -7.83 -7.75
N HIS A 76 -7.13 -7.95 -6.89
CA HIS A 76 -7.59 -9.24 -6.38
C HIS A 76 -9.09 -9.20 -6.06
N ALA A 77 -9.77 -10.35 -6.10
CA ALA A 77 -11.17 -10.48 -5.66
C ALA A 77 -11.39 -10.18 -4.16
N ASN A 78 -10.32 -9.97 -3.38
CA ASN A 78 -10.38 -9.65 -1.96
C ASN A 78 -9.45 -8.48 -1.66
N ALA A 79 -10.02 -7.35 -1.23
CA ALA A 79 -9.28 -6.13 -0.91
C ALA A 79 -8.13 -6.37 0.08
N LEU A 80 -8.34 -7.18 1.12
CA LEU A 80 -7.31 -7.44 2.14
C LEU A 80 -6.09 -8.17 1.54
N VAL A 81 -6.33 -9.10 0.61
CA VAL A 81 -5.26 -9.82 -0.08
C VAL A 81 -4.50 -8.91 -1.02
N ALA A 82 -5.23 -8.07 -1.78
CA ALA A 82 -4.62 -7.07 -2.65
C ALA A 82 -3.73 -6.08 -1.87
N ILE A 83 -4.23 -5.56 -0.75
CA ILE A 83 -3.48 -4.67 0.14
C ILE A 83 -2.22 -5.35 0.65
N ARG A 84 -2.35 -6.57 1.21
CA ARG A 84 -1.20 -7.30 1.76
C ARG A 84 -0.12 -7.53 0.72
N HIS A 85 -0.50 -7.92 -0.50
CA HIS A 85 0.44 -8.09 -1.61
C HIS A 85 1.13 -6.77 -1.98
N ALA A 86 0.41 -5.65 -2.07
CA ALA A 86 1.01 -4.35 -2.36
C ALA A 86 2.06 -3.96 -1.31
N PHE A 87 1.78 -4.22 -0.03
CA PHE A 87 2.72 -3.99 1.07
C PHE A 87 3.92 -4.93 1.05
N ASP A 88 3.75 -6.22 0.74
CA ASP A 88 4.86 -7.16 0.65
C ASP A 88 5.83 -6.78 -0.50
N VAL A 89 5.30 -6.32 -1.64
CA VAL A 89 6.13 -5.79 -2.74
C VAL A 89 6.87 -4.53 -2.32
N ALA A 90 6.21 -3.61 -1.60
CA ALA A 90 6.84 -2.42 -1.07
C ALA A 90 7.96 -2.72 -0.07
N GLU A 91 7.74 -3.66 0.86
CA GLU A 91 8.76 -4.11 1.82
C GLU A 91 9.98 -4.69 1.08
N ALA A 92 9.76 -5.54 0.08
CA ALA A 92 10.82 -6.11 -0.75
C ALA A 92 11.63 -5.03 -1.49
N LEU A 93 10.97 -4.02 -2.04
CA LEU A 93 11.64 -2.90 -2.72
C LEU A 93 12.43 -2.02 -1.76
N LEU A 94 11.91 -1.76 -0.56
CA LEU A 94 12.63 -1.02 0.48
C LEU A 94 13.85 -1.79 1.01
N LEU A 95 13.73 -3.12 1.13
CA LEU A 95 14.85 -4.00 1.47
C LEU A 95 15.92 -3.96 0.36
N ARG A 96 15.52 -4.01 -0.91
CA ARG A 96 16.45 -3.93 -2.04
C ARG A 96 17.13 -2.57 -2.13
N ALA A 97 16.38 -1.48 -1.99
CA ALA A 97 16.92 -0.12 -1.97
C ALA A 97 17.85 0.16 -0.77
N ARG A 98 17.79 -0.66 0.30
CA ARG A 98 18.75 -0.61 1.40
C ARG A 98 20.11 -1.21 1.02
N LEU A 99 20.15 -2.15 0.08
CA LEU A 99 21.36 -2.86 -0.33
C LEU A 99 22.18 -2.07 -1.37
N ASP A 100 21.53 -1.26 -2.21
CA ASP A 100 22.20 -0.39 -3.19
C ASP A 100 23.00 0.78 -2.54
N GLU A 101 22.88 0.98 -1.22
CA GLU A 101 23.59 2.04 -0.47
C GLU A 101 24.78 1.49 0.36
N SER A 102 25.26 0.27 0.09
CA SER A 102 26.42 -0.36 0.76
C SER A 102 27.64 -0.52 -0.14
#